data_AF-A0A846BRG6-F1
#
_entry.id   AF-A0A846BRG6-F1
#
_cell.length_a   1.000
_cell.length_b   1.000
_cell.length_c   1.000
_cell.angle_alpha   90.00
_cell.angle_beta   90.00
_cell.angle_gamma   90.00
#
_symmetry.space_group_name_H-M   'P 1'
#
loop_
_entity.id
_entity.type
_entity.pdbx_description
1 polymer ?
#
loop_
_entity_poly.entity_id
_entity_poly.type
_entity_poly.pdbx_seq_one_letter_code
_entity_poly.pdbx_strand_id
1 'polypeptide(L)'
;MAPLTTLQRKDLEKLQAEHPDYCMELADGNITIMSPSGYQSDEVAITVAANLWNWVKPRKLGRVAGAGAGFELPNSDVRAPDVSFVRAE
;
A
#
# COMPACT_ATOMS: atom_id res chain seq x y z
N MET A 1 16.42 7.85 28.36
CA MET A 1 16.13 7.64 26.93
C MET A 1 14.89 8.45 26.61
N ALA A 2 14.97 9.40 25.67
CA ALA A 2 13.77 10.05 25.15
C ALA A 2 12.87 8.95 24.53
N PRO A 3 11.54 9.00 24.71
CA PRO A 3 10.66 8.09 23.99
C PRO A 3 10.90 8.29 22.50
N LEU A 4 11.12 7.20 21.76
CA LEU A 4 11.10 7.25 20.30
C LEU A 4 9.72 7.80 19.91
N THR A 5 9.69 8.98 19.31
CA THR A 5 8.44 9.64 18.92
C THR A 5 7.73 8.74 17.91
N THR A 6 6.57 8.19 18.28
CA THR A 6 5.75 7.35 17.41
C THR A 6 5.14 8.22 16.31
N LEU A 7 5.55 8.01 15.05
CA LEU A 7 5.04 8.75 13.90
C LEU A 7 3.57 8.40 13.66
N GLN A 8 2.82 9.38 13.15
CA GLN A 8 1.40 9.27 12.87
C GLN A 8 1.11 9.50 11.39
N ARG A 9 -0.12 9.20 10.97
CA ARG A 9 -0.59 9.42 9.59
C ARG A 9 -0.31 10.83 9.07
N LYS A 10 -0.45 11.86 9.92
CA LYS A 10 -0.16 13.26 9.55
C LYS A 10 1.30 13.50 9.19
N ASP A 11 2.22 12.78 9.84
CA ASP A 11 3.65 12.87 9.54
C ASP A 11 3.94 12.21 8.19
N LEU A 12 3.29 11.07 7.91
CA LEU A 12 3.36 10.39 6.61
C LEU A 12 2.81 11.28 5.48
N GLU A 13 1.63 11.88 5.65
CA GLU A 13 1.02 12.78 4.67
C GLU A 13 1.94 13.97 4.32
N LYS A 14 2.58 14.55 5.35
CA LYS A 14 3.53 15.64 5.15
C LYS A 14 4.74 15.19 4.32
N LEU A 15 5.32 14.03 4.65
CA LEU A 15 6.48 13.51 3.91
C LEU A 15 6.13 13.13 2.47
N GLN A 16 4.96 12.52 2.24
CA GLN A 16 4.50 12.20 0.89
C GLN A 16 4.28 13.47 0.05
N ALA A 17 3.80 14.56 0.65
CA ALA A 17 3.66 15.84 -0.03
C ALA A 17 5.02 16.49 -0.37
N GLU A 18 6.02 16.35 0.50
CA GLU A 18 7.39 16.85 0.28
C GLU A 18 8.17 15.97 -0.73
N HIS A 19 7.82 14.69 -0.84
CA HIS A 19 8.55 13.68 -1.60
C HIS A 19 7.63 12.76 -2.41
N PRO A 20 6.90 13.30 -3.42
CA PRO A 20 5.84 12.59 -4.12
C PRO A 20 6.31 11.40 -4.97
N ASP A 21 7.61 11.34 -5.30
CA ASP A 21 8.19 10.26 -6.12
C ASP A 21 8.43 8.97 -5.32
N TYR A 22 8.32 9.02 -3.99
CA TYR A 22 8.58 7.87 -3.11
C TYR A 22 7.28 7.24 -2.62
N CYS A 23 7.21 5.92 -2.73
CA CYS A 23 6.20 5.14 -2.02
C CYS A 23 6.63 5.03 -0.56
N MET A 24 5.74 5.39 0.37
CA MET A 24 6.01 5.37 1.81
C MET A 24 4.87 4.68 2.56
N GLU A 25 5.21 3.83 3.52
CA GLU A 25 4.27 3.15 4.42
C GLU A 25 4.47 3.61 5.87
N LEU A 26 3.39 3.63 6.66
CA LEU A 26 3.41 3.77 8.11
C LEU A 26 3.05 2.43 8.75
N ALA A 27 3.94 1.88 9.56
CA ALA A 27 3.72 0.66 10.33
C ALA A 27 4.31 0.78 11.73
N ASP A 28 3.51 0.49 12.76
CA ASP A 28 3.93 0.51 14.16
C ASP A 28 4.62 1.83 14.58
N GLY A 29 4.14 2.94 14.03
CA GLY A 29 4.69 4.28 14.29
C GLY A 29 6.02 4.58 13.58
N ASN A 30 6.40 3.80 12.57
CA ASN A 30 7.58 4.02 11.75
C ASN A 30 7.20 4.25 10.29
N ILE A 31 7.84 5.22 9.65
CA ILE A 31 7.67 5.47 8.22
C ILE A 31 8.80 4.79 7.45
N THR A 32 8.45 3.94 6.50
CA THR A 32 9.40 3.23 5.64
C THR A 32 9.25 3.71 4.21
N ILE A 33 10.36 4.10 3.58
CA ILE A 33 10.42 4.34 2.14
C ILE A 33 10.56 3.00 1.43
N MET A 34 9.60 2.67 0.58
CA MET A 34 9.62 1.46 -0.21
C MET A 34 10.59 1.63 -1.39
N SER A 35 11.53 0.69 -1.53
CA SER A 35 12.36 0.62 -2.73
C SER A 35 11.55 0.11 -3.91
N PRO A 36 11.91 0.47 -5.15
CA PRO A 36 11.33 -0.16 -6.33
C PRO A 36 11.41 -1.69 -6.25
N SER A 37 10.35 -2.37 -6.66
CA SER A 37 10.34 -3.83 -6.74
C SER A 37 11.38 -4.32 -7.76
N GLY A 38 11.97 -5.49 -7.49
CA GLY A 38 12.75 -6.19 -8.49
C GLY A 38 11.83 -6.77 -9.56
N TYR A 39 12.30 -6.88 -10.81
CA TYR A 39 11.50 -7.36 -11.95
C TYR A 39 10.78 -8.69 -11.69
N GLN A 40 11.46 -9.66 -11.09
CA GLN A 40 10.86 -10.97 -10.79
C GLN A 40 9.75 -10.88 -9.74
N SER A 41 9.91 -10.04 -8.72
CA SER A 41 8.85 -9.80 -7.72
C SER A 41 7.65 -9.11 -8.37
N ASP A 42 7.92 -8.16 -9.28
CA ASP A 42 6.88 -7.44 -10.00
C ASP A 42 6.11 -8.36 -10.97
N GLU A 43 6.80 -9.31 -11.62
CA GLU A 43 6.19 -10.35 -12.46
C GLU A 43 5.23 -11.25 -11.64
N VAL A 44 5.59 -11.58 -10.41
CA VAL A 44 4.71 -12.32 -9.49
C VAL A 44 3.51 -11.47 -9.10
N ALA A 45 3.73 -10.21 -8.69
CA ALA A 45 2.66 -9.30 -8.31
C ALA A 45 1.66 -9.09 -9.45
N ILE A 46 2.12 -8.84 -10.68
CA ILE A 46 1.25 -8.63 -11.83
C ILE A 46 0.48 -9.91 -12.20
N THR A 47 1.08 -11.09 -12.04
CA THR A 47 0.41 -12.37 -12.26
C THR A 47 -0.74 -12.57 -11.27
N VAL A 48 -0.52 -12.27 -9.99
CA VAL A 48 -1.56 -12.33 -8.95
C VAL A 48 -2.67 -11.31 -9.24
N ALA A 49 -2.30 -10.07 -9.58
CA ALA A 49 -3.25 -9.02 -9.93
C ALA A 49 -4.11 -9.39 -11.14
N ALA A 50 -3.51 -9.94 -12.20
CA ALA A 50 -4.23 -10.35 -13.40
C ALA A 50 -5.24 -11.48 -13.12
N ASN A 51 -4.83 -12.51 -12.37
CA ASN A 51 -5.71 -13.61 -11.98
C ASN A 51 -6.91 -13.10 -11.15
N LEU A 52 -6.63 -12.25 -10.17
CA LEU A 52 -7.64 -11.66 -9.29
C LEU A 52 -8.59 -10.73 -10.07
N TRP A 53 -8.05 -9.88 -10.95
CA TRP A 53 -8.84 -8.99 -11.80
C TRP A 53 -9.79 -9.77 -12.71
N ASN A 54 -9.28 -10.81 -13.39
CA ASN A 54 -10.07 -11.66 -14.28
C ASN A 54 -11.19 -12.41 -13.55
N TRP A 55 -11.02 -12.67 -12.24
CA TRP A 55 -12.09 -13.22 -11.41
C TRP A 55 -13.11 -12.15 -10.99
N VAL A 56 -12.62 -11.05 -10.39
CA VAL A 56 -13.41 -10.00 -9.71
C VAL A 56 -14.21 -9.15 -10.70
N LYS A 57 -13.57 -8.69 -11.79
CA LYS A 57 -14.14 -7.71 -12.71
C LYS A 57 -15.42 -8.19 -13.41
N PRO A 58 -15.48 -9.37 -14.06
CA PRO A 58 -16.70 -9.82 -14.74
C PRO A 58 -17.84 -10.14 -13.78
N ARG A 59 -17.52 -10.52 -12.53
CA ARG A 59 -18.51 -10.85 -11.49
C ARG A 59 -18.95 -9.64 -10.67
N LYS A 60 -18.38 -8.46 -10.91
CA LYS A 60 -18.66 -7.21 -10.18
C LYS A 60 -18.47 -7.36 -8.67
N LEU A 61 -17.49 -8.15 -8.24
CA LEU A 61 -17.28 -8.46 -6.82
C LEU A 61 -16.58 -7.34 -6.04
N GLY A 62 -16.10 -6.30 -6.72
CA GLY A 62 -15.34 -5.22 -6.10
C GLY A 62 -14.29 -4.61 -7.00
N ARG A 63 -13.20 -4.14 -6.40
CA ARG A 63 -12.07 -3.49 -7.08
C ARG A 63 -10.75 -4.17 -6.70
N VAL A 64 -9.82 -4.18 -7.64
CA VAL A 64 -8.45 -4.64 -7.45
C VAL A 64 -7.52 -3.46 -7.66
N ALA A 65 -6.54 -3.28 -6.77
CA ALA A 65 -5.54 -2.24 -6.82
C ALA A 65 -4.13 -2.85 -6.74
N GLY A 66 -3.15 -2.18 -7.35
CA GLY A 66 -1.73 -2.55 -7.24
C GLY A 66 -0.98 -1.74 -6.18
N ALA A 67 0.34 -1.89 -6.15
CA ALA A 67 1.27 -1.33 -5.14
C ALA A 67 1.21 0.20 -4.93
N GLY A 68 0.60 0.96 -5.83
CA GLY A 68 0.48 2.42 -5.68
C GLY A 68 -0.66 2.88 -4.76
N ALA A 69 -1.56 1.98 -4.34
CA ALA A 69 -2.71 2.34 -3.51
C ALA A 69 -2.36 2.21 -2.02
N GLY A 70 -2.42 3.33 -1.28
CA GLY A 70 -2.31 3.34 0.17
C GLY A 70 -3.66 3.06 0.86
N PHE A 71 -3.63 2.25 1.91
CA PHE A 71 -4.78 1.85 2.72
C PHE A 71 -4.53 2.16 4.19
N GLU A 72 -5.46 2.90 4.79
CA GLU A 72 -5.51 3.08 6.24
C GLU A 72 -6.15 1.85 6.89
N LEU A 73 -5.43 1.23 7.82
CA LEU A 73 -5.84 0.02 8.53
C LEU A 73 -6.46 0.35 9.90
N PRO A 74 -7.23 -0.57 10.52
CA PRO A 74 -7.89 -0.30 11.81
C PRO A 74 -6.94 0.04 12.98
N ASN A 75 -5.65 -0.31 12.85
CA ASN A 75 -4.61 0.04 13.82
C ASN A 75 -3.93 1.39 13.53
N SER A 76 -4.47 2.20 12.60
CA SER A 76 -3.91 3.48 12.12
C SER A 76 -2.65 3.36 11.26
N ASP A 77 -2.23 2.15 10.89
CA ASP A 77 -1.17 1.96 9.90
C ASP A 77 -1.66 2.40 8.51
N VAL A 78 -0.71 2.81 7.67
CA VAL A 78 -0.97 3.10 6.26
C VAL A 78 -0.05 2.22 5.43
N ARG A 79 -0.63 1.23 4.74
CA ARG A 79 0.12 0.23 3.97
C ARG A 79 -0.25 0.30 2.49
N ALA A 80 0.68 -0.04 1.61
CA ALA A 80 0.51 -0.08 0.17
C ALA A 80 0.90 -1.47 -0.37
N PRO A 81 0.02 -2.49 -0.21
CA PRO A 81 0.33 -3.86 -0.63
C PRO A 81 0.48 -3.99 -2.15
N ASP A 82 1.31 -4.93 -2.60
CA ASP A 82 1.57 -5.18 -4.03
C ASP A 82 0.28 -5.43 -4.84
N VAL A 83 -0.68 -6.14 -4.25
CA VAL A 83 -2.02 -6.40 -4.81
C VAL A 83 -3.06 -6.38 -3.70
N SER A 84 -4.13 -5.61 -3.90
CA SER A 84 -5.24 -5.49 -2.93
C SER A 84 -6.58 -5.73 -3.60
N PHE A 85 -7.54 -6.30 -2.86
CA PHE A 85 -8.95 -6.43 -3.27
C PHE A 85 -9.88 -5.78 -2.26
N VAL A 86 -10.76 -4.92 -2.74
CA VAL A 86 -11.81 -4.27 -1.95
C VAL A 86 -13.16 -4.78 -2.46
N ARG A 87 -13.89 -5.51 -1.62
CA ARG A 87 -15.21 -6.07 -1.97
C ARG A 87 -16.22 -4.95 -2.26
N ALA A 88 -17.09 -5.18 -3.24
CA ALA A 88 -18.27 -4.35 -3.45
C ALA A 88 -19.27 -4.52 -2.28
N GLU A 89 -20.03 -3.46 -2.02
CA GLU A 89 -21.21 -3.51 -1.14
C GLU A 89 -22.38 -4.23 -1.82
#